data_AF-A0AAW2PPJ0-F1
#
_entry.id   AF-A0AAW2PPJ0-F1
#
_cell.length_a   1.000
_cell.length_b   1.000
_cell.length_c   1.000
_cell.angle_alpha   90.00
_cell.angle_beta   90.00
_cell.angle_gamma   90.00
#
_symmetry.space_group_name_H-M   'P 1'
#
loop_
_entity.id
_entity.type
_entity.pdbx_description
1 polymer ?
#
loop_
_entity_poly.entity_id
_entity_poly.type
_entity_poly.pdbx_seq_one_letter_code
_entity_poly.pdbx_strand_id
1 'polypeptide(L)'
;MEKFPPKLVKLTLSGTSLPWEDMVELSMLPKLEVLKLRNYAFSGSVWKCREGGFPRLKFLLIGSTNLEIWEADGTHFPNLQHLVLRHCRFLKEIPYGISEAPLLEKIELHCCKDSVAMSARHLQEEQQSLGNDGLTVHITEG
;
A
#
# COMPACT_ATOMS: atom_id res chain seq x y z
N MET A 1 21.21 5.91 -17.28
CA MET A 1 21.25 6.98 -16.26
C MET A 1 20.41 6.49 -15.09
N GLU A 2 20.94 6.52 -13.87
CA GLU A 2 20.15 6.19 -12.68
C GLU A 2 19.08 7.28 -12.48
N LYS A 3 17.81 6.91 -12.59
CA LYS A 3 16.67 7.83 -12.44
C LYS A 3 16.48 8.31 -10.99
N PHE A 4 17.03 7.57 -10.01
CA PHE A 4 16.90 7.86 -8.58
C PHE A 4 18.22 7.67 -7.84
N PRO A 5 18.45 8.41 -6.74
CA PRO A 5 19.63 8.21 -5.90
C PRO A 5 19.64 6.80 -5.27
N PRO A 6 20.76 6.06 -5.31
CA PRO A 6 20.84 4.68 -4.80
C PRO A 6 20.71 4.57 -3.27
N LYS A 7 20.74 5.71 -2.56
CA LYS A 7 20.55 5.82 -1.11
C LYS A 7 19.19 6.41 -0.73
N LEU A 8 18.24 6.49 -1.65
CA LEU A 8 16.91 7.04 -1.37
C LEU A 8 16.15 6.12 -0.39
N VAL A 9 15.89 6.63 0.81
CA VAL A 9 15.18 5.91 1.88
C VAL A 9 13.71 6.30 1.98
N LYS A 10 13.39 7.57 1.73
CA LYS A 10 12.04 8.10 1.84
C LYS A 10 11.70 8.85 0.55
N LEU A 11 10.56 8.53 -0.03
CA LEU A 11 10.05 9.20 -1.21
C LEU A 11 8.61 9.64 -0.96
N THR A 12 8.31 10.88 -1.31
CA THR A 12 6.95 11.40 -1.40
C THR A 12 6.74 11.95 -2.79
N LEU A 13 5.71 11.48 -3.46
CA LEU A 13 5.27 11.99 -4.75
C LEU A 13 3.87 12.59 -4.58
N SER A 14 3.62 13.70 -5.25
CA SER A 14 2.31 14.32 -5.25
C SER A 14 2.01 15.06 -6.54
N GLY A 15 0.80 14.87 -7.08
CA GLY A 15 0.35 15.57 -8.29
C GLY A 15 1.16 15.24 -9.54
N THR A 16 1.85 14.09 -9.56
CA THR A 16 2.71 13.70 -10.68
C THR A 16 1.96 12.97 -11.80
N SER A 17 0.79 12.41 -11.51
CA SER A 17 -0.08 11.70 -12.46
C SER A 17 0.63 10.62 -13.28
N LEU A 18 1.61 9.93 -12.67
CA LEU A 18 2.35 8.86 -13.32
C LEU A 18 1.45 7.63 -13.53
N PRO A 19 1.60 6.88 -14.62
CA PRO A 19 0.87 5.63 -14.80
C PRO A 19 1.34 4.58 -13.78
N TRP A 20 0.44 3.76 -13.22
CA TRP A 20 0.79 2.72 -12.24
C TRP A 20 1.82 1.71 -12.78
N GLU A 21 1.87 1.52 -14.08
CA GLU A 21 2.85 0.70 -14.80
C GLU A 21 4.29 1.17 -14.55
N ASP A 22 4.51 2.47 -14.33
CA ASP A 22 5.83 3.04 -14.03
C ASP A 22 6.28 2.82 -12.58
N MET A 23 5.40 2.31 -11.70
CA MET A 23 5.73 2.02 -10.31
C MET A 23 6.87 1.00 -10.17
N VAL A 24 7.12 0.20 -11.21
CA VAL A 24 8.24 -0.74 -11.28
C VAL A 24 9.60 -0.09 -11.01
N GLU A 25 9.77 1.17 -11.40
CA GLU A 25 11.02 1.90 -11.19
C GLU A 25 11.25 2.21 -9.70
N LEU A 26 10.16 2.44 -8.95
CA LEU A 26 10.21 2.71 -7.51
C LEU A 26 10.27 1.43 -6.69
N SER A 27 9.61 0.36 -7.14
CA SER A 27 9.57 -0.92 -6.41
C SER A 27 10.95 -1.58 -6.32
N MET A 28 11.85 -1.29 -7.25
CA MET A 28 13.21 -1.84 -7.28
C MET A 28 14.22 -1.07 -6.44
N LEU A 29 13.83 0.03 -5.78
CA LEU A 29 14.74 0.84 -5.00
C LEU A 29 15.20 0.08 -3.74
N PRO A 30 16.50 -0.28 -3.63
CA PRO A 30 16.98 -1.26 -2.66
C PRO A 30 17.06 -0.74 -1.23
N LYS A 31 16.75 0.54 -1.00
CA LYS A 31 16.80 1.19 0.31
C LYS A 31 15.53 1.95 0.66
N LEU A 32 14.52 1.91 -0.20
CA LEU A 32 13.28 2.64 0.02
C LEU A 32 12.49 1.99 1.16
N GLU A 33 12.35 2.72 2.28
CA GLU A 33 11.61 2.29 3.46
C GLU A 33 10.28 3.00 3.61
N VAL A 34 10.14 4.20 3.05
CA VAL A 34 8.92 5.02 3.15
C VAL A 34 8.51 5.52 1.78
N LEU A 35 7.31 5.15 1.36
CA LEU A 35 6.69 5.66 0.13
C LEU A 35 5.36 6.34 0.47
N LYS A 36 5.21 7.59 0.02
CA LYS A 36 3.98 8.37 0.18
C LYS A 36 3.51 8.87 -1.17
N LEU A 37 2.34 8.40 -1.59
CA LEU A 37 1.69 8.77 -2.84
C LEU A 37 0.48 9.64 -2.49
N ARG A 38 0.47 10.90 -2.92
CA ARG A 38 -0.58 11.86 -2.55
C ARG A 38 -1.16 12.54 -3.77
N ASN A 39 -2.46 12.86 -3.76
CA ASN A 39 -3.10 13.70 -4.78
C ASN A 39 -2.73 13.27 -6.21
N TYR A 40 -3.17 12.09 -6.63
CA TYR A 40 -2.88 11.55 -7.96
C TYR A 40 -1.38 11.48 -8.27
N ALA A 41 -0.55 11.06 -7.31
CA ALA A 41 0.86 10.77 -7.58
C ALA A 41 0.99 9.69 -8.67
N PHE A 42 0.15 8.66 -8.57
CA PHE A 42 -0.08 7.68 -9.63
C PHE A 42 -1.54 7.66 -10.04
N SER A 43 -1.78 7.38 -11.32
CA SER A 43 -3.07 7.36 -11.99
C SER A 43 -3.25 6.09 -12.82
N GLY A 44 -4.49 5.62 -12.87
CA GLY A 44 -4.90 4.38 -13.52
C GLY A 44 -5.76 3.55 -12.58
N SER A 45 -6.63 2.72 -13.15
CA SER A 45 -7.60 1.93 -12.38
C SER A 45 -7.00 0.66 -11.78
N VAL A 46 -5.86 0.18 -12.28
CA VAL A 46 -5.23 -1.06 -11.84
C VAL A 46 -3.79 -0.80 -11.43
N TRP A 47 -3.40 -1.32 -10.28
CA TRP A 47 -2.00 -1.43 -9.88
C TRP A 47 -1.65 -2.89 -9.63
N LYS A 48 -0.78 -3.42 -10.48
CA LYS A 48 -0.20 -4.75 -10.33
C LYS A 48 1.18 -4.63 -9.73
N CYS A 49 1.37 -5.16 -8.53
CA CYS A 49 2.70 -5.19 -7.92
C CYS A 49 3.60 -6.16 -8.70
N ARG A 50 4.88 -5.79 -8.80
CA ARG A 50 5.89 -6.63 -9.46
C ARG A 50 6.48 -7.59 -8.44
N GLU A 51 6.59 -8.86 -8.82
CA GLU A 51 7.27 -9.90 -8.03
C GLU A 51 8.64 -9.42 -7.52
N GLY A 52 8.91 -9.63 -6.22
CA GLY A 52 10.14 -9.17 -5.57
C GLY A 52 10.26 -7.65 -5.39
N GLY A 53 9.17 -6.90 -5.61
CA GLY A 53 9.11 -5.47 -5.39
C GLY A 53 9.24 -5.08 -3.91
N PHE A 54 9.59 -3.82 -3.67
CA PHE A 54 9.59 -3.17 -2.36
C PHE A 54 10.28 -3.96 -1.24
N PRO A 55 11.52 -4.46 -1.45
CA PRO A 55 12.16 -5.41 -0.53
C PRO A 55 12.40 -4.84 0.88
N ARG A 56 12.36 -3.52 1.07
CA ARG A 56 12.63 -2.85 2.36
C ARG A 56 11.55 -1.85 2.76
N LEU A 57 10.44 -1.80 2.03
CA LEU A 57 9.38 -0.83 2.30
C LEU A 57 8.69 -1.18 3.62
N LYS A 58 8.73 -0.25 4.58
CA LYS A 58 8.09 -0.38 5.91
C LYS A 58 6.80 0.39 6.00
N PHE A 59 6.70 1.51 5.28
CA PHE A 59 5.54 2.40 5.31
C PHE A 59 5.07 2.73 3.89
N LEU A 60 3.80 2.47 3.63
CA LEU A 60 3.12 2.84 2.38
C LEU A 60 1.91 3.71 2.69
N LEU A 61 1.86 4.90 2.08
CA LEU A 61 0.66 5.73 2.06
C LEU A 61 0.18 5.92 0.62
N ILE A 62 -1.09 5.65 0.38
CA ILE A 62 -1.80 5.95 -0.87
C ILE A 62 -2.93 6.92 -0.55
N GLY A 63 -2.86 8.10 -1.16
CA GLY A 63 -3.76 9.21 -0.89
C GLY A 63 -4.35 9.77 -2.17
N SER A 64 -5.68 9.89 -2.22
CA SER A 64 -6.43 10.54 -3.30
C SER A 64 -6.01 10.04 -4.70
N THR A 65 -6.45 8.84 -5.08
CA THR A 65 -6.15 8.20 -6.37
C THR A 65 -7.43 7.66 -7.02
N ASN A 66 -7.38 7.43 -8.34
CA ASN A 66 -8.41 6.71 -9.09
C ASN A 66 -8.17 5.19 -9.17
N LEU A 67 -7.24 4.64 -8.38
CA LEU A 67 -7.03 3.20 -8.26
C LEU A 67 -8.32 2.49 -7.84
N GLU A 68 -8.73 1.49 -8.61
CA GLU A 68 -9.90 0.65 -8.35
C GLU A 68 -9.51 -0.76 -7.90
N ILE A 69 -8.50 -1.34 -8.56
CA ILE A 69 -8.04 -2.71 -8.35
C ILE A 69 -6.57 -2.67 -7.97
N TRP A 70 -6.26 -3.20 -6.80
CA TRP A 70 -4.90 -3.41 -6.34
C TRP A 70 -4.62 -4.90 -6.34
N GLU A 71 -3.70 -5.36 -7.20
CA GLU A 71 -3.24 -6.74 -7.28
C GLU A 71 -1.88 -6.86 -6.59
N ALA A 72 -1.89 -7.38 -5.36
CA ALA A 72 -0.69 -7.62 -4.57
C ALA A 72 -0.90 -8.74 -3.54
N ASP A 73 0.20 -9.27 -3.05
CA ASP A 73 0.27 -10.22 -1.93
C ASP A 73 1.45 -9.89 -1.00
N GLY A 74 1.65 -10.69 0.04
CA GLY A 74 2.68 -10.46 1.06
C GLY A 74 4.10 -10.57 0.54
N THR A 75 4.34 -11.32 -0.55
CA THR A 75 5.67 -11.49 -1.16
C THR A 75 6.16 -10.20 -1.83
N HIS A 76 5.24 -9.32 -2.21
CA HIS A 76 5.53 -8.01 -2.78
C HIS A 76 5.93 -6.98 -1.72
N PHE A 77 5.72 -7.27 -0.44
CA PHE A 77 5.87 -6.34 0.68
C PHE A 77 6.47 -7.01 1.92
N PRO A 78 7.63 -7.69 1.81
CA PRO A 78 8.14 -8.56 2.88
C PRO A 78 8.49 -7.83 4.19
N ASN A 79 8.63 -6.50 4.13
CA ASN A 79 8.99 -5.67 5.28
C ASN A 79 7.93 -4.61 5.64
N LEU A 80 6.75 -4.67 5.03
CA LEU A 80 5.72 -3.67 5.25
C LEU A 80 5.15 -3.81 6.65
N GLN A 81 5.16 -2.69 7.39
CA GLN A 81 4.68 -2.60 8.77
C GLN A 81 3.39 -1.80 8.86
N HIS A 82 3.25 -0.78 8.01
CA HIS A 82 2.16 0.16 8.10
C HIS A 82 1.64 0.57 6.72
N LEU A 83 0.36 0.26 6.49
CA LEU A 83 -0.41 0.69 5.32
C LEU A 83 -1.38 1.81 5.71
N VAL A 84 -1.34 2.91 4.97
CA VAL A 84 -2.29 4.03 5.10
C VAL A 84 -3.00 4.29 3.78
N LEU A 85 -4.33 4.19 3.78
CA LEU A 85 -5.18 4.59 2.66
C LEU A 85 -5.99 5.82 3.04
N ARG A 86 -5.92 6.86 2.21
CA ARG A 86 -6.62 8.13 2.46
C ARG A 86 -7.36 8.58 1.22
N HIS A 87 -8.66 8.87 1.34
CA HIS A 87 -9.51 9.31 0.23
C HIS A 87 -9.43 8.37 -1.01
N CYS A 88 -9.22 7.07 -0.79
CA CYS A 88 -9.21 6.04 -1.83
C CYS A 88 -10.65 5.65 -2.19
N ARG A 89 -11.40 6.60 -2.77
CA ARG A 89 -12.84 6.47 -3.05
C ARG A 89 -13.16 5.51 -4.21
N PHE A 90 -12.18 5.11 -4.99
CA PHE A 90 -12.39 4.22 -6.14
C PHE A 90 -12.01 2.77 -5.82
N LEU A 91 -11.07 2.57 -4.89
CA LEU A 91 -10.57 1.26 -4.52
C LEU A 91 -11.70 0.35 -4.04
N LYS A 92 -11.76 -0.86 -4.58
CA LYS A 92 -12.79 -1.84 -4.24
C LYS A 92 -12.50 -2.48 -2.88
N GLU A 93 -11.29 -2.94 -2.67
CA GLU A 93 -10.86 -3.64 -1.45
C GLU A 93 -9.34 -3.57 -1.28
N ILE A 94 -8.85 -3.92 -0.09
CA ILE A 94 -7.43 -4.22 0.14
C ILE A 94 -7.17 -5.64 -0.39
N PRO A 95 -6.09 -5.86 -1.16
CA PRO A 95 -5.73 -7.21 -1.59
C PRO A 95 -5.57 -8.13 -0.38
N TYR A 96 -6.22 -9.28 -0.41
CA TYR A 96 -6.19 -10.21 0.72
C TYR A 96 -4.78 -10.66 1.08
N GLY A 97 -3.97 -10.98 0.07
CA GLY A 97 -2.59 -11.43 0.27
C GLY A 97 -1.70 -10.42 1.01
N ILE A 98 -2.09 -9.15 1.15
CA ILE A 98 -1.33 -8.20 2.00
C ILE A 98 -1.25 -8.65 3.46
N SER A 99 -2.25 -9.38 3.99
CA SER A 99 -2.19 -9.91 5.35
C SER A 99 -1.09 -10.96 5.54
N GLU A 100 -0.59 -11.55 4.44
CA GLU A 100 0.54 -12.50 4.46
C GLU A 100 1.90 -11.79 4.63
N ALA A 101 1.96 -10.46 4.56
CA ALA A 101 3.16 -9.71 4.86
C ALA A 101 3.52 -9.90 6.36
N PRO A 102 4.67 -10.52 6.69
CA PRO A 102 4.93 -11.06 8.02
C PRO A 102 5.13 -10.00 9.10
N LEU A 103 5.36 -8.75 8.71
CA LEU A 103 5.64 -7.63 9.61
C LEU A 103 4.51 -6.61 9.63
N LEU A 104 3.37 -6.88 8.99
CA LEU A 104 2.26 -5.94 8.92
C LEU A 104 1.58 -5.83 10.29
N GLU A 105 1.69 -4.67 10.90
CA GLU A 105 1.18 -4.39 12.25
C GLU A 105 -0.02 -3.44 12.22
N LYS A 106 -0.13 -2.61 11.16
CA LYS A 106 -1.12 -1.53 11.14
C LYS A 106 -1.68 -1.22 9.77
N ILE A 107 -3.00 -1.10 9.71
CA ILE A 107 -3.75 -0.56 8.58
C ILE A 107 -4.56 0.64 9.07
N GLU A 108 -4.37 1.80 8.44
CA GLU A 108 -5.16 3.01 8.68
C GLU A 108 -5.96 3.41 7.45
N LEU A 109 -7.27 3.56 7.61
CA LEU A 109 -8.19 4.00 6.57
C LEU A 109 -8.81 5.34 6.95
N HIS A 110 -8.70 6.31 6.06
CA HIS A 110 -9.24 7.66 6.24
C HIS A 110 -10.13 8.02 5.06
N CYS A 111 -11.43 8.18 5.28
CA CYS A 111 -12.41 8.53 4.24
C CYS A 111 -12.34 7.62 2.99
N CYS A 112 -12.29 6.30 3.19
CA CYS A 112 -12.33 5.30 2.11
C CYS A 112 -13.75 4.73 1.95
N LYS A 113 -13.99 3.95 0.89
CA LYS A 113 -15.25 3.22 0.71
C LYS A 113 -15.45 2.18 1.83
N ASP A 114 -16.71 1.93 2.17
CA ASP A 114 -17.10 0.87 3.12
C ASP A 114 -16.56 -0.50 2.71
N SER A 115 -16.49 -0.80 1.42
CA SER A 115 -15.91 -2.05 0.92
C SER A 115 -14.43 -2.23 1.30
N VAL A 116 -13.66 -1.15 1.27
CA VAL A 116 -12.25 -1.15 1.73
C VAL A 116 -12.19 -1.36 3.24
N ALA A 117 -13.07 -0.70 3.99
CA ALA A 117 -13.18 -0.88 5.44
C ALA A 117 -13.58 -2.31 5.83
N MET A 118 -14.54 -2.91 5.13
CA MET A 118 -14.95 -4.31 5.31
C MET A 118 -13.80 -5.26 5.02
N SER A 119 -13.08 -5.08 3.91
CA SER A 119 -11.91 -5.91 3.60
C SER A 119 -10.82 -5.81 4.67
N ALA A 120 -10.54 -4.61 5.21
CA ALA A 120 -9.56 -4.43 6.27
C ALA A 120 -9.96 -5.15 7.57
N ARG A 121 -11.24 -5.07 7.97
CA ARG A 121 -11.77 -5.79 9.14
C ARG A 121 -11.65 -7.30 8.95
N HIS A 122 -11.99 -7.81 7.77
CA HIS A 122 -11.85 -9.23 7.46
C HIS A 122 -10.40 -9.71 7.58
N LEU A 123 -9.44 -8.93 7.08
CA LEU A 123 -8.00 -9.25 7.25
C LEU A 123 -7.59 -9.30 8.72
N GLN A 124 -8.12 -8.39 9.55
CA GLN A 124 -7.84 -8.40 10.98
C GLN A 124 -8.44 -9.63 11.68
N GLU A 125 -9.69 -9.95 11.41
CA GLU A 125 -10.40 -11.10 11.98
C GLU A 125 -9.72 -12.42 11.59
N GLU A 126 -9.28 -12.54 10.33
CA GLU A 126 -8.53 -13.70 9.87
C GLU A 126 -7.20 -13.84 10.63
N GLN A 127 -6.41 -12.77 10.72
CA GLN A 127 -5.13 -12.81 11.43
C GLN A 127 -5.31 -13.18 12.90
N GLN A 128 -6.35 -12.66 13.57
CA GLN A 128 -6.70 -13.06 14.93
C GLN A 128 -7.07 -14.55 15.02
N SER A 129 -7.83 -15.08 14.05
CA SER A 129 -8.17 -16.51 14.01
C SER A 129 -6.94 -17.42 13.85
N LEU A 130 -5.87 -16.91 13.23
CA LEU A 130 -4.58 -17.57 13.08
C LEU A 130 -3.64 -17.36 14.28
N GLY A 131 -4.09 -16.65 15.31
CA GLY A 131 -3.32 -16.33 16.52
C GLY A 131 -2.38 -15.12 16.39
N ASN A 132 -2.54 -14.32 15.34
CA ASN A 132 -1.84 -13.04 15.17
C ASN A 132 -2.70 -11.86 15.64
N ASP A 133 -2.57 -11.52 16.92
CA ASP A 133 -3.23 -10.36 17.53
C ASP A 133 -2.50 -9.02 17.28
N GLY A 134 -1.36 -9.05 16.57
CA GLY A 134 -0.53 -7.88 16.32
C GLY A 134 -1.09 -6.91 15.29
N LEU A 135 -1.94 -7.38 14.37
CA LEU A 135 -2.52 -6.54 13.32
C LEU A 135 -3.65 -5.65 13.87
N THR A 136 -3.48 -4.34 13.74
CA THR A 136 -4.47 -3.34 14.14
C THR A 136 -5.05 -2.61 12.93
N VAL A 137 -6.38 -2.47 12.90
CA VAL A 137 -7.10 -1.69 11.89
C VAL A 137 -7.74 -0.48 12.52
N HIS A 138 -7.43 0.70 11.99
CA HIS A 138 -8.02 1.97 12.40
C HIS A 138 -8.76 2.61 11.23
N ILE A 139 -10.05 2.90 11.42
CA ILE A 139 -10.92 3.47 10.40
C ILE A 139 -11.46 4.80 10.92
N THR A 140 -11.24 5.86 10.16
CA THR A 140 -11.82 7.18 10.40
C THR A 140 -12.75 7.55 9.25
N GLU A 141 -14.04 7.68 9.58
CA GLU A 141 -15.07 8.24 8.71
C GLU A 141 -15.03 9.78 8.80
N GLY A 142 -15.37 10.46 7.70
CA GLY A 142 -15.36 11.93 7.61
C GLY A 142 -16.63 12.45 6.98
#